data_AF-A0A7H4P3L9-F1
#
_entry.id   AF-A0A7H4P3L9-F1
#
_cell.length_a   1.000
_cell.length_b   1.000
_cell.length_c   1.000
_cell.angle_alpha   90.00
_cell.angle_beta   90.00
_cell.angle_gamma   90.00
#
_symmetry.space_group_name_H-M   'P 1'
#
loop_
_entity.id
_entity.type
_entity.pdbx_description
1 polymer ?
#
loop_
_entity_poly.entity_id
_entity_poly.type
_entity_poly.pdbx_seq_one_letter_code
_entity_poly.pdbx_strand_id
1 'polypeptide(L)'
;MYLIGDVSPLARRLVLKTYEAMWKGIKVVRPGATLGDIGHAIQTYVEGNGYSVVREYCGHGVGREMHEDPQVLHYGIPGTGAELKEGMVFTIEPMVNQGDSRIKTKKDGWTVVTRDKKLSAQWEHTVAVTAEGFEVLTLRKDEVIPD
;
A
#
# COMPACT_ATOMS: atom_id res chain seq x y z
N MET A 1 0.19 4.43 -10.64
CA MET A 1 0.10 3.56 -11.84
C MET A 1 -0.51 4.33 -13.01
N TYR A 2 -0.05 4.11 -14.25
CA TYR A 2 -0.58 4.82 -15.44
C TYR A 2 -1.38 3.88 -16.35
N LEU A 3 -2.42 4.41 -16.99
CA LEU A 3 -3.20 3.70 -18.02
C LEU A 3 -2.75 4.23 -19.39
N ILE A 4 -2.18 3.36 -20.23
CA ILE A 4 -1.64 3.73 -21.54
C ILE A 4 -2.63 3.29 -22.63
N GLY A 5 -3.22 4.26 -23.33
CA GLY A 5 -4.21 4.01 -24.38
C GLY A 5 -5.53 3.44 -23.85
N ASP A 6 -6.22 2.68 -24.70
CA ASP A 6 -7.47 2.02 -24.34
C ASP A 6 -7.22 0.73 -23.56
N VAL A 7 -7.30 0.85 -22.23
CA VAL A 7 -7.15 -0.27 -21.30
C VAL A 7 -8.48 -1.00 -21.06
N SER A 8 -8.41 -2.29 -20.73
CA SER A 8 -9.61 -3.06 -20.39
C SER A 8 -10.30 -2.52 -19.12
N PRO A 9 -11.64 -2.68 -18.99
CA PRO A 9 -12.36 -2.29 -17.77
C PRO A 9 -11.80 -2.95 -16.49
N LEU A 10 -11.32 -4.19 -16.60
CA LEU A 10 -10.72 -4.92 -15.48
C LEU A 10 -9.40 -4.30 -15.03
N ALA A 11 -8.54 -3.88 -15.97
CA ALA A 11 -7.27 -3.21 -15.65
C ALA A 11 -7.53 -1.83 -15.01
N ARG A 12 -8.46 -1.04 -15.57
CA ARG A 12 -8.87 0.25 -15.00
C ARG A 12 -9.40 0.09 -13.57
N ARG A 13 -10.25 -0.91 -13.34
CA ARG A 13 -10.79 -1.21 -12.00
C ARG A 13 -9.69 -1.61 -11.03
N LEU A 14 -8.76 -2.48 -11.42
CA LEU A 14 -7.63 -2.88 -10.58
C LEU A 14 -6.82 -1.65 -10.14
N VAL A 15 -6.41 -0.80 -11.08
CA VAL A 15 -5.63 0.41 -10.79
C VAL A 15 -6.35 1.36 -9.83
N LEU A 16 -7.66 1.55 -10.02
CA LEU A 16 -8.48 2.37 -9.12
C LEU A 16 -8.59 1.75 -7.73
N LYS A 17 -8.85 0.44 -7.64
CA LYS A 17 -9.00 -0.24 -6.34
C LYS A 17 -7.70 -0.28 -5.55
N THR A 18 -6.55 -0.40 -6.21
CA THR A 18 -5.25 -0.26 -5.54
C THR A 18 -5.03 1.16 -5.00
N TYR A 19 -5.40 2.20 -5.76
CA TYR A 19 -5.29 3.60 -5.32
C TYR A 19 -6.14 3.84 -4.07
N GLU A 20 -7.40 3.42 -4.11
CA GLU A 20 -8.30 3.54 -2.98
C GLU A 20 -7.81 2.73 -1.78
N ALA A 21 -7.22 1.54 -1.99
CA ALA A 21 -6.64 0.72 -0.92
C ALA A 21 -5.50 1.44 -0.19
N MET A 22 -4.57 2.06 -0.93
CA MET A 22 -3.51 2.89 -0.34
C MET A 22 -4.11 3.97 0.57
N TRP A 23 -5.10 4.71 0.08
CA TRP A 23 -5.78 5.74 0.88
C TRP A 23 -6.54 5.18 2.08
N LYS A 24 -7.11 3.96 2.01
CA LYS A 24 -7.70 3.29 3.19
C LYS A 24 -6.65 3.03 4.26
N GLY A 25 -5.43 2.63 3.89
CA GLY A 25 -4.32 2.50 4.82
C GLY A 25 -3.89 3.84 5.42
N ILE A 26 -3.67 4.86 4.58
CA ILE A 26 -3.21 6.19 5.00
C ILE A 26 -4.18 6.82 6.01
N LYS A 27 -5.50 6.71 5.79
CA LYS A 27 -6.51 7.33 6.66
C LYS A 27 -6.56 6.80 8.08
N VAL A 28 -5.92 5.65 8.34
CA VAL A 28 -5.83 5.07 9.69
C VAL A 28 -4.63 5.63 10.45
N VAL A 29 -3.67 6.25 9.77
CA VAL A 29 -2.43 6.77 10.35
C VAL A 29 -2.74 7.92 11.30
N ARG A 30 -2.42 7.72 12.58
CA ARG A 30 -2.47 8.71 13.66
C ARG A 30 -1.72 8.16 14.88
N PRO A 31 -1.30 9.01 15.82
CA PRO A 31 -0.76 8.56 17.10
C PRO A 31 -1.69 7.57 17.81
N GLY A 32 -1.13 6.48 18.31
CA GLY A 32 -1.88 5.43 19.02
C GLY A 32 -2.55 4.38 18.14
N ALA A 33 -2.64 4.57 16.82
CA ALA A 33 -2.96 3.48 15.90
C ALA A 33 -1.76 2.51 15.80
N THR A 34 -1.95 1.34 15.23
CA THR A 34 -0.89 0.33 15.06
C THR A 34 -0.62 0.01 13.59
N LEU A 35 0.57 -0.51 13.28
CA LEU A 35 0.90 -0.99 11.94
C LEU A 35 -0.10 -2.04 11.42
N GLY A 36 -0.62 -2.89 12.30
CA GLY A 36 -1.64 -3.89 11.98
C GLY A 36 -2.98 -3.27 11.57
N ASP A 37 -3.32 -2.09 12.06
CA ASP A 37 -4.53 -1.37 11.64
C ASP A 37 -4.43 -0.89 10.18
N ILE A 38 -3.25 -0.41 9.76
CA ILE A 38 -2.99 -0.03 8.36
C ILE A 38 -3.16 -1.25 7.45
N GLY A 39 -2.49 -2.35 7.80
CA GLY A 39 -2.56 -3.60 7.03
C GLY A 39 -3.99 -4.15 6.97
N HIS A 40 -4.73 -4.12 8.07
CA HIS A 40 -6.13 -4.54 8.11
C HIS A 40 -7.02 -3.70 7.19
N ALA A 41 -6.91 -2.37 7.25
CA ALA A 41 -7.72 -1.47 6.43
C ALA A 41 -7.50 -1.69 4.92
N ILE A 42 -6.24 -1.88 4.51
CA ILE A 42 -5.89 -2.20 3.13
C ILE A 42 -6.45 -3.57 2.74
N GLN A 43 -6.16 -4.62 3.51
CA GLN A 43 -6.55 -5.99 3.20
C GLN A 43 -8.06 -6.15 3.11
N THR A 44 -8.82 -5.65 4.08
CA THR A 44 -10.29 -5.72 4.07
C THR A 44 -10.87 -5.06 2.83
N TYR A 45 -10.32 -3.90 2.42
CA TYR A 45 -10.77 -3.22 1.22
C TYR A 45 -10.46 -4.02 -0.06
N VAL A 46 -9.24 -4.52 -0.18
CA VAL A 46 -8.75 -5.26 -1.35
C VAL A 46 -9.51 -6.58 -1.52
N GLU A 47 -9.59 -7.39 -0.46
CA GLU A 47 -10.25 -8.69 -0.48
C GLU A 47 -11.76 -8.56 -0.69
N GLY A 48 -12.40 -7.56 -0.08
CA GLY A 48 -13.81 -7.25 -0.32
C GLY A 48 -14.15 -6.83 -1.75
N ASN A 49 -13.15 -6.41 -2.53
CA ASN A 49 -13.27 -6.10 -3.96
C ASN A 49 -12.91 -7.27 -4.89
N GLY A 50 -12.61 -8.46 -4.33
CA GLY A 50 -12.28 -9.66 -5.10
C GLY A 50 -10.84 -9.71 -5.60
N TYR A 51 -9.93 -8.97 -4.96
CA TYR A 51 -8.50 -8.94 -5.24
C TYR A 51 -7.70 -9.54 -4.09
N SER A 52 -6.39 -9.65 -4.25
CA SER A 52 -5.49 -10.13 -3.19
C SER A 52 -4.30 -9.20 -2.99
N VAL A 53 -3.73 -9.22 -1.78
CA VAL A 53 -2.57 -8.41 -1.40
C VAL A 53 -1.31 -9.27 -1.48
N VAL A 54 -0.25 -8.76 -2.11
CA VAL A 54 1.09 -9.37 -2.09
C VAL A 54 1.62 -9.40 -0.65
N ARG A 55 2.25 -10.49 -0.23
CA ARG A 55 2.64 -10.68 1.19
C ARG A 55 4.14 -10.61 1.44
N GLU A 56 4.92 -10.75 0.37
CA GLU A 56 6.37 -10.85 0.41
C GLU A 56 7.07 -9.49 0.35
N TYR A 57 6.32 -8.43 0.02
CA TYR A 57 6.78 -7.05 0.01
C TYR A 57 5.89 -6.20 0.94
N CYS A 58 6.46 -5.12 1.45
CA CYS A 58 5.83 -4.24 2.43
C CYS A 58 6.32 -2.81 2.21
N GLY A 59 5.61 -1.85 2.79
CA GLY A 59 6.18 -0.52 2.97
C GLY A 59 7.29 -0.51 4.02
N HIS A 60 7.96 0.61 4.15
CA HIS A 60 9.15 0.72 4.98
C HIS A 60 9.26 2.10 5.62
N GLY A 61 9.98 2.19 6.74
CA GLY A 61 10.50 3.46 7.22
C GLY A 61 11.41 4.09 6.18
N VAL A 62 11.38 5.41 6.09
CA VAL A 62 12.24 6.16 5.16
C VAL A 62 12.66 7.47 5.82
N GLY A 63 13.96 7.75 5.77
CA GLY A 63 14.54 8.88 6.47
C GLY A 63 16.00 9.07 6.07
N ARG A 64 16.91 8.52 6.87
CA ARG A 64 18.35 8.58 6.54
C ARG A 64 18.74 7.49 5.56
N GLU A 65 18.16 6.30 5.71
CA GLU A 65 18.31 5.20 4.77
C GLU A 65 17.11 5.11 3.83
N MET A 66 17.32 4.49 2.66
CA MET A 66 16.24 4.31 1.68
C MET A 66 15.15 3.38 2.21
N HIS A 67 15.54 2.30 2.90
CA HIS A 67 14.62 1.38 3.57
C HIS A 67 15.12 1.14 4.99
N GLU A 68 14.33 1.53 5.99
CA GLU A 68 14.58 1.31 7.42
C GLU A 68 13.30 0.83 8.12
N ASP A 69 13.39 0.52 9.41
CA ASP A 69 12.19 0.20 10.20
C ASP A 69 11.26 1.42 10.30
N PRO A 70 9.92 1.22 10.37
CA PRO A 70 9.24 -0.07 10.47
C PRO A 70 8.93 -0.73 9.12
N GLN A 71 8.78 -2.06 9.11
CA GLN A 71 8.11 -2.76 8.02
C GLN A 71 6.59 -2.57 8.10
N VAL A 72 5.99 -2.01 7.05
CA VAL A 72 4.55 -1.69 6.97
C VAL A 72 3.85 -2.71 6.10
N LEU A 73 3.33 -3.77 6.72
CA LEU A 73 2.59 -4.82 6.02
C LEU A 73 1.24 -4.28 5.49
N HIS A 74 0.86 -4.68 4.28
CA HIS A 74 -0.43 -4.31 3.66
C HIS A 74 -1.57 -5.29 3.97
N TYR A 75 -1.33 -6.16 4.96
CA TYR A 75 -2.28 -7.11 5.54
C TYR A 75 -2.03 -7.17 7.05
N GLY A 76 -3.06 -7.45 7.84
CA GLY A 76 -2.89 -7.35 9.29
C GLY A 76 -4.13 -7.60 10.12
N ILE A 77 -3.90 -7.66 11.43
CA ILE A 77 -4.91 -7.78 12.47
C ILE A 77 -4.95 -6.43 13.22
N PRO A 78 -6.14 -5.85 13.46
CA PRO A 78 -6.25 -4.59 14.20
C PRO A 78 -5.56 -4.65 15.57
N GLY A 79 -4.92 -3.55 15.95
CA GLY A 79 -4.23 -3.39 17.24
C GLY A 79 -2.93 -4.20 17.38
N THR A 80 -2.36 -4.71 16.30
CA THR A 80 -1.11 -5.51 16.34
C THR A 80 0.07 -4.77 15.71
N GLY A 81 1.30 -5.15 16.09
CA GLY A 81 2.52 -4.50 15.62
C GLY A 81 2.88 -3.24 16.41
N ALA A 82 3.80 -2.44 15.88
CA ALA A 82 4.24 -1.22 16.54
C ALA A 82 3.12 -0.17 16.57
N GLU A 83 2.99 0.51 17.70
CA GLU A 83 2.16 1.71 17.83
C GLU A 83 2.80 2.87 17.06
N LEU A 84 1.99 3.58 16.29
CA LEU A 84 2.37 4.77 15.54
C LEU A 84 2.51 5.95 16.50
N LYS A 85 3.62 6.68 16.35
CA LYS A 85 3.96 7.85 17.16
C LYS A 85 4.23 9.03 16.24
N GLU A 86 3.87 10.23 16.70
CA GLU A 86 4.20 11.47 16.01
C GLU A 86 5.68 11.52 15.62
N GLY A 87 5.97 11.99 14.41
CA GLY A 87 7.32 12.08 13.85
C GLY A 87 7.81 10.82 13.14
N MET A 88 7.09 9.69 13.21
CA MET A 88 7.39 8.54 12.36
C MET A 88 7.12 8.87 10.88
N VAL A 89 7.99 8.40 10.00
CA VAL A 89 7.87 8.55 8.55
C VAL A 89 8.06 7.20 7.87
N PHE A 90 7.11 6.80 7.03
CA PHE A 90 7.14 5.50 6.34
C PHE A 90 6.30 5.53 5.06
N THR A 91 6.48 4.51 4.22
CA THR A 91 5.71 4.32 2.99
C THR A 91 4.47 3.46 3.24
N ILE A 92 3.39 3.79 2.53
CA ILE A 92 2.24 2.90 2.35
C ILE A 92 2.13 2.64 0.85
N GLU A 93 2.51 1.43 0.44
CA GLU A 93 2.74 1.08 -0.97
C GLU A 93 2.06 -0.24 -1.43
N PRO A 94 0.75 -0.43 -1.22
CA PRO A 94 0.11 -1.71 -1.43
C PRO A 94 0.22 -2.21 -2.87
N MET A 95 0.68 -3.45 -3.00
CA MET A 95 0.69 -4.21 -4.25
C MET A 95 -0.49 -5.17 -4.28
N VAL A 96 -1.40 -4.96 -5.24
CA VAL A 96 -2.67 -5.67 -5.34
C VAL A 96 -2.72 -6.49 -6.61
N ASN A 97 -2.96 -7.80 -6.47
CA ASN A 97 -3.07 -8.73 -7.58
C ASN A 97 -4.53 -8.95 -7.98
N GLN A 98 -4.77 -9.08 -9.29
CA GLN A 98 -6.07 -9.46 -9.84
C GLN A 98 -6.48 -10.89 -9.45
N GLY A 99 -5.51 -11.76 -9.20
CA GLY A 99 -5.73 -13.16 -8.86
C GLY A 99 -5.18 -13.51 -7.48
N ASP A 100 -4.28 -14.48 -7.44
CA ASP A 100 -3.67 -14.97 -6.21
C ASP A 100 -2.60 -14.00 -5.65
N SER A 101 -2.37 -14.01 -4.34
CA SER A 101 -1.36 -13.16 -3.69
C SER A 101 0.08 -13.57 -4.04
N ARG A 102 0.29 -14.83 -4.41
CA ARG A 102 1.61 -15.42 -4.63
C ARG A 102 2.33 -14.82 -5.83
N ILE A 103 3.60 -14.50 -5.61
CA ILE A 103 4.50 -13.94 -6.61
C ILE A 103 5.64 -14.91 -6.98
N LYS A 104 6.46 -14.51 -7.95
CA LYS A 104 7.72 -15.16 -8.31
C LYS A 104 8.72 -14.13 -8.84
N THR A 105 9.94 -14.18 -8.33
CA THR A 105 11.08 -13.43 -8.89
C THR A 105 11.62 -14.14 -10.14
N LYS A 106 11.87 -13.38 -11.21
CA LYS A 106 12.48 -13.89 -12.43
C LYS A 106 13.98 -14.15 -12.23
N LYS A 107 14.58 -14.78 -13.24
CA LYS A 107 16.01 -15.14 -13.24
C LYS A 107 16.95 -13.94 -13.22
N ASP A 108 16.45 -12.74 -13.55
CA ASP A 108 17.21 -11.50 -13.44
C ASP A 108 17.44 -11.05 -11.99
N GLY A 109 16.78 -11.69 -11.01
CA GLY A 109 16.93 -11.39 -9.59
C GLY A 109 16.10 -10.19 -9.10
N TRP A 110 15.37 -9.52 -10.00
CA TRP A 110 14.68 -8.26 -9.69
C TRP A 110 13.22 -8.25 -10.11
N THR A 111 12.90 -8.74 -11.31
CA THR A 111 11.55 -8.64 -11.83
C THR A 111 10.63 -9.59 -11.07
N VAL A 112 9.65 -9.02 -10.37
CA VAL A 112 8.60 -9.77 -9.67
C VAL A 112 7.38 -9.87 -10.57
N VAL A 113 6.82 -11.07 -10.69
CA VAL A 113 5.57 -11.31 -11.42
C VAL A 113 4.59 -12.09 -10.54
N THR A 114 3.30 -11.92 -10.79
CA THR A 114 2.27 -12.78 -10.21
C THR A 114 2.47 -14.21 -10.70
N ARG A 115 2.28 -15.18 -9.79
CA ARG A 115 2.52 -16.58 -10.13
C ARG A 115 1.51 -17.14 -11.12
N ASP A 116 0.29 -16.60 -11.11
CA ASP A 116 -0.78 -16.93 -12.05
C ASP A 116 -0.76 -16.08 -13.34
N LYS A 117 0.22 -15.18 -13.49
CA LYS A 117 0.43 -14.27 -14.63
C LYS A 117 -0.71 -13.27 -14.86
N LYS A 118 -1.63 -13.08 -13.89
CA LYS A 118 -2.64 -12.02 -13.97
C LYS A 118 -2.05 -10.66 -13.60
N LEU A 119 -2.80 -9.59 -13.86
CA LEU A 119 -2.35 -8.22 -13.61
C LEU A 119 -2.12 -7.96 -12.12
N SER A 120 -1.18 -7.06 -11.84
CA SER A 120 -0.95 -6.45 -10.53
C SER A 120 -0.88 -4.94 -10.69
N ALA A 121 -1.23 -4.19 -9.66
CA ALA A 121 -1.06 -2.74 -9.62
C ALA A 121 -0.55 -2.29 -8.25
N GLN A 122 0.17 -1.17 -8.24
CA GLN A 122 0.73 -0.55 -7.05
C GLN A 122 0.50 0.97 -7.08
N TRP A 123 0.32 1.55 -5.90
CA TRP A 123 0.41 2.97 -5.60
C TRP A 123 1.20 3.14 -4.31
N GLU A 124 1.84 4.29 -4.14
CA GLU A 124 2.68 4.56 -2.98
C GLU A 124 2.63 6.03 -2.61
N HIS A 125 2.63 6.28 -1.30
CA HIS A 125 3.01 7.56 -0.72
C HIS A 125 3.93 7.36 0.49
N THR A 126 4.87 8.29 0.65
CA THR A 126 5.53 8.56 1.93
C THR A 126 4.61 9.40 2.83
N VAL A 127 4.42 8.95 4.06
CA VAL A 127 3.51 9.53 5.05
C VAL A 127 4.28 9.83 6.33
N ALA A 128 4.05 11.01 6.91
CA ALA A 128 4.49 11.37 8.25
C ALA A 128 3.32 11.28 9.23
N VAL A 129 3.54 10.72 10.40
CA VAL A 129 2.59 10.77 11.51
C VAL A 129 2.68 12.14 12.18
N THR A 130 1.57 12.87 12.24
CA THR A 130 1.48 14.18 12.92
C THR A 130 0.75 14.04 14.26
N ALA A 131 0.68 15.10 15.07
CA ALA A 131 -0.03 15.08 16.34
C ALA A 131 -1.54 14.75 16.17
N GLU A 132 -2.15 15.21 15.06
CA GLU A 132 -3.59 15.05 14.79
C GLU A 132 -3.92 13.92 13.81
N GLY A 133 -2.92 13.30 13.17
CA GLY A 133 -3.16 12.25 12.17
C GLY A 133 -1.94 11.99 11.29
N PHE A 134 -2.04 12.42 10.04
CA PHE A 134 -1.03 12.18 9.02
C PHE A 134 -0.81 13.38 8.10
N GLU A 135 0.38 13.45 7.52
CA GLU A 135 0.73 14.31 6.39
C GLU A 135 1.28 13.43 5.26
N VAL A 136 0.83 13.67 4.02
CA VAL A 136 1.32 12.97 2.84
C VAL A 136 2.42 13.79 2.18
N LEU A 137 3.68 13.41 2.43
CA LEU A 137 4.87 14.17 1.99
C LEU A 137 5.10 14.17 0.48
N THR A 138 4.48 13.22 -0.21
CA THR A 138 4.62 12.99 -1.66
C THR A 138 3.32 13.32 -2.42
N LEU A 139 2.40 14.04 -1.78
CA LEU A 139 1.15 14.46 -2.40
C LEU A 139 1.44 15.44 -3.55
N ARG A 140 0.87 15.17 -4.73
CA ARG A 140 1.02 16.08 -5.87
C ARG A 140 0.15 17.32 -5.65
N LYS A 141 0.54 18.44 -6.24
CA LYS A 141 -0.21 19.71 -6.14
C LYS A 141 -1.64 19.61 -6.69
N ASP A 142 -1.86 18.72 -7.65
CA ASP A 142 -3.15 18.47 -8.32
C ASP A 142 -3.89 17.25 -7.73
N GLU A 143 -3.33 16.60 -6.72
CA GLU A 143 -3.93 15.43 -6.08
C GLU A 143 -4.70 15.84 -4.83
N VAL A 144 -5.97 15.44 -4.79
CA VAL A 144 -6.86 15.71 -3.67
C VAL A 144 -6.93 14.47 -2.80
N ILE A 145 -6.79 14.66 -1.50
CA ILE A 145 -7.04 13.61 -0.50
C ILE A 145 -8.50 13.17 -0.68
N PRO A 146 -8.77 11.91 -1.07
CA PRO A 146 -10.13 11.44 -1.27
C PRO A 146 -10.91 11.49 0.04
N ASP A 147 -12.23 11.70 -0.03
CA ASP A 147 -13.15 11.67 1.12
C ASP A 147 -13.25 10.30 1.80
#